data_AF-Q0U6N1-F1
#
_entry.id   AF-Q0U6N1-F1
#
_cell.length_a   1.000
_cell.length_b   1.000
_cell.length_c   1.000
_cell.angle_alpha   90.00
_cell.angle_beta   90.00
_cell.angle_gamma   90.00
#
_symmetry.space_group_name_H-M   'P 1'
#
loop_
_entity.id
_entity.type
_entity.pdbx_description
1 polymer ?
#
loop_
_entity_poly.entity_id
_entity_poly.type
_entity_poly.pdbx_seq_one_letter_code
_entity_poly.pdbx_strand_id
1 'polypeptide(L)'
;MKLKALDKPNMDVEHSRNERRRKEGQEKARLDVAREVDTDKSSIRSYLSERLASDDQILSRLPGIVSKLVTELEKGGDEKSIDQWCKAIVSFRTGEIKARVDAVYLNSLSDSQSNGRSDTSDEELKGRKAALQAEMEELHSEIASVAEMVVEHELRKPMNEMKERKDREVTQARGAWLNYILTTLDYMGKRLDTITTSTQDVDGFQQALAHVSDAASKRLPEAHAIRPTPPRRRTTSEPLSAFTPMVKLKPSKTLDLPVALQDALRHAGIPFNQDSIEALQDSLIHAQAEREGKLREHYASTSTSTHDKLAERSSKADADLRVIVDALFKHTPFQQVHLTDARLDRQLRDLEAEVEKKNHELLEAEGNVLSLSDPKVRAFVKKYGK
;
A
#
# COMPACT_ATOMS: atom_id res chain seq x y z
N MET A 1 -87.10 -17.31 -1.81
CA MET A 1 -86.41 -16.06 -2.22
C MET A 1 -84.99 -16.13 -1.64
N LYS A 2 -83.96 -16.48 -2.42
CA LYS A 2 -83.02 -15.59 -3.15
C LYS A 2 -82.28 -14.64 -2.17
N LEU A 3 -80.95 -14.55 -2.04
CA LEU A 3 -79.79 -14.87 -2.89
C LEU A 3 -78.55 -15.23 -2.04
N LYS A 4 -77.79 -16.26 -2.43
CA LYS A 4 -76.36 -16.46 -2.07
C LYS A 4 -75.62 -16.93 -3.32
N ALA A 5 -75.29 -15.99 -4.18
CA ALA A 5 -74.38 -16.24 -5.31
C ALA A 5 -73.80 -14.89 -5.71
N LEU A 6 -72.57 -14.61 -5.29
CA LEU A 6 -71.58 -13.71 -5.92
C LEU A 6 -70.47 -13.43 -4.90
N ASP A 7 -69.60 -14.42 -4.69
CA ASP A 7 -68.24 -14.15 -4.25
C ASP A 7 -67.32 -15.27 -4.75
N LYS A 8 -67.20 -15.35 -6.08
CA LYS A 8 -66.11 -16.10 -6.70
C LYS A 8 -65.10 -15.04 -7.16
N PRO A 9 -63.87 -15.02 -6.61
CA PRO A 9 -62.85 -14.11 -7.09
C PRO A 9 -62.65 -14.35 -8.57
N ASN A 10 -62.72 -13.28 -9.36
CA ASN A 10 -62.57 -13.35 -10.80
C ASN A 10 -61.10 -13.65 -11.12
N MET A 11 -60.81 -14.94 -11.36
CA MET A 11 -59.45 -15.45 -11.58
C MET A 11 -58.72 -14.73 -12.72
N ASP A 12 -59.44 -14.21 -13.71
CA ASP A 12 -58.85 -13.43 -14.82
C ASP A 12 -58.33 -12.06 -14.35
N VAL A 13 -58.98 -11.45 -13.36
CA VAL A 13 -58.55 -10.18 -12.76
C VAL A 13 -57.31 -10.40 -11.89
N GLU A 14 -57.22 -11.54 -11.20
CA GLU A 14 -56.02 -11.88 -10.44
C GLU A 14 -54.85 -12.28 -11.35
N HIS A 15 -55.08 -13.03 -12.43
CA HIS A 15 -54.07 -13.38 -13.41
C HIS A 15 -53.50 -12.15 -14.11
N SER A 16 -54.35 -11.22 -14.55
CA SER A 16 -53.91 -9.95 -15.16
C SER A 16 -53.13 -9.06 -14.16
N ARG A 17 -53.51 -9.05 -12.89
CA ARG A 17 -52.77 -8.35 -11.82
C ARG A 17 -51.41 -8.98 -11.53
N ASN A 18 -51.31 -10.31 -11.53
CA ASN A 18 -50.05 -11.02 -11.33
C ASN A 18 -49.12 -10.89 -12.54
N GLU A 19 -49.65 -10.92 -13.77
CA GLU A 19 -48.89 -10.63 -14.98
C GLU A 19 -48.29 -9.22 -14.94
N ARG A 20 -49.10 -8.23 -14.54
CA ARG A 20 -48.63 -6.84 -14.42
C ARG A 20 -47.51 -6.70 -13.39
N ARG A 21 -47.64 -7.34 -12.22
CA ARG A 21 -46.58 -7.36 -11.20
C ARG A 21 -45.29 -8.05 -11.69
N ARG A 22 -45.40 -9.14 -12.47
CA ARG A 22 -44.22 -9.78 -13.08
C ARG A 22 -43.54 -8.87 -14.10
N LYS A 23 -44.32 -8.20 -14.96
CA LYS A 23 -43.81 -7.26 -15.98
C LYS A 23 -43.14 -6.05 -15.32
N GLU A 24 -43.77 -5.44 -14.32
CA GLU A 24 -43.20 -4.34 -13.53
C GLU A 24 -41.92 -4.76 -12.77
N GLY A 25 -41.87 -6.00 -12.24
CA GLY A 25 -40.67 -6.55 -11.61
C GLY A 25 -39.51 -6.80 -12.57
N GLN A 26 -39.79 -7.29 -13.79
CA GLN A 26 -38.78 -7.49 -14.83
C GLN A 26 -38.23 -6.16 -15.38
N GLU A 27 -39.10 -5.15 -15.55
CA GLU A 27 -38.70 -3.81 -15.97
C GLU A 27 -37.85 -3.12 -14.89
N LYS A 28 -38.23 -3.25 -13.62
CA LYS A 28 -37.42 -2.77 -12.49
C LYS A 28 -36.03 -3.42 -12.46
N ALA A 29 -35.96 -4.74 -12.61
CA ALA A 29 -34.69 -5.46 -12.64
C ALA A 29 -33.79 -5.01 -13.81
N ARG A 30 -34.35 -4.72 -14.99
CA ARG A 30 -33.60 -4.18 -16.14
C ARG A 30 -33.05 -2.78 -15.87
N LEU A 31 -33.86 -1.91 -15.25
CA LEU A 31 -33.44 -0.55 -14.89
C LEU A 31 -32.39 -0.54 -13.78
N ASP A 32 -32.48 -1.47 -12.82
CA ASP A 32 -31.49 -1.61 -11.74
C ASP A 32 -30.14 -2.08 -12.30
N VAL A 33 -30.11 -3.08 -13.21
CA VAL A 33 -28.88 -3.53 -13.88
C VAL A 33 -28.26 -2.42 -14.75
N ALA A 34 -29.08 -1.66 -15.48
CA ALA A 34 -28.58 -0.53 -16.27
C ALA A 34 -27.97 0.58 -15.39
N ARG A 35 -28.58 0.86 -14.23
CA ARG A 35 -28.02 1.82 -13.26
C ARG A 35 -26.72 1.33 -12.64
N GLU A 36 -26.61 0.05 -12.32
CA GLU A 36 -25.37 -0.56 -11.80
C GLU A 36 -24.21 -0.42 -12.80
N VAL A 37 -24.46 -0.69 -14.09
CA VAL A 37 -23.45 -0.52 -15.14
C VAL A 37 -23.01 0.94 -15.30
N ASP A 38 -23.95 1.90 -15.21
CA ASP A 38 -23.61 3.32 -15.31
C ASP A 38 -22.85 3.83 -14.06
N THR A 39 -23.19 3.32 -12.87
CA THR A 39 -22.43 3.63 -11.65
C THR A 39 -21.01 3.07 -11.74
N ASP A 40 -20.84 1.84 -12.21
CA ASP A 40 -19.54 1.19 -12.35
C ASP A 40 -18.65 1.92 -13.37
N LYS A 41 -19.23 2.36 -14.49
CA LYS A 41 -18.54 3.21 -15.48
C LYS A 41 -18.08 4.53 -14.88
N SER A 42 -18.93 5.17 -14.07
CA SER A 42 -18.59 6.45 -13.44
C SER A 42 -17.47 6.30 -12.40
N SER A 43 -17.46 5.21 -11.62
CA SER A 43 -16.40 4.91 -10.65
C SER A 43 -15.08 4.52 -11.31
N ILE A 44 -15.12 3.79 -12.43
CA ILE A 44 -13.91 3.48 -13.19
C ILE A 44 -13.32 4.77 -13.78
N ARG A 45 -14.16 5.65 -14.34
CA ARG A 45 -13.70 6.94 -14.88
C ARG A 45 -13.09 7.85 -13.81
N SER A 46 -13.72 7.97 -12.64
CA SER A 46 -13.15 8.78 -11.55
C SER A 46 -11.81 8.21 -11.08
N TYR A 47 -11.75 6.89 -10.85
CA TYR A 47 -10.52 6.21 -10.46
C TYR A 47 -9.39 6.40 -11.48
N LEU A 48 -9.69 6.27 -12.78
CA LEU A 48 -8.72 6.51 -13.86
C LEU A 48 -8.25 7.96 -13.87
N SER A 49 -9.16 8.92 -13.75
CA SER A 49 -8.80 10.34 -13.76
C SER A 49 -7.91 10.74 -12.58
N GLU A 50 -8.18 10.21 -11.38
CA GLU A 50 -7.37 10.45 -10.19
C GLU A 50 -5.97 9.83 -10.33
N ARG A 51 -5.90 8.61 -10.88
CA ARG A 51 -4.62 7.92 -11.07
C ARG A 51 -3.77 8.54 -12.17
N LEU A 52 -4.35 8.95 -13.29
CA LEU A 52 -3.63 9.66 -14.34
C LEU A 52 -3.16 11.04 -13.85
N ALA A 53 -3.97 11.75 -13.08
CA ALA A 53 -3.54 13.01 -12.47
C ALA A 53 -2.37 12.82 -11.49
N SER A 54 -2.36 11.72 -10.73
CA SER A 54 -1.23 11.35 -9.87
C SER A 54 0.03 11.05 -10.70
N ASP A 55 -0.10 10.40 -11.84
CA ASP A 55 1.03 10.10 -12.73
C ASP A 55 1.61 11.37 -13.35
N ASP A 56 0.74 12.25 -13.85
CA ASP A 56 1.14 13.57 -14.37
C ASP A 56 1.86 14.39 -13.30
N GLN A 57 1.42 14.30 -12.04
CA GLN A 57 2.11 14.94 -10.93
C GLN A 57 3.53 14.37 -10.74
N ILE A 58 3.72 13.06 -10.85
CA ILE A 58 5.04 12.43 -10.76
C ILE A 58 5.91 12.84 -11.96
N LEU A 59 5.35 12.82 -13.17
CA LEU A 59 6.04 13.22 -14.39
C LEU A 59 6.45 14.69 -14.37
N SER A 60 5.63 15.59 -13.81
CA SER A 60 5.95 17.02 -13.68
C SER A 60 7.18 17.29 -12.78
N ARG A 61 7.49 16.36 -11.87
CA ARG A 61 8.63 16.45 -10.94
C ARG A 61 9.92 15.87 -11.52
N LEU A 62 9.82 15.02 -12.55
CA LEU A 62 10.98 14.39 -13.19
C LEU A 62 11.98 15.39 -13.77
N PRO A 63 11.59 16.44 -14.51
CA PRO A 63 12.53 17.43 -15.03
C PRO A 63 13.38 18.06 -13.93
N GLY A 64 12.80 18.32 -12.75
CA GLY A 64 13.53 18.87 -11.61
C GLY A 64 14.59 17.91 -11.05
N ILE A 65 14.33 16.60 -11.10
CA ILE A 65 15.28 15.56 -10.68
C ILE A 65 16.40 15.43 -11.72
N VAL A 66 16.04 15.40 -13.01
CA VAL A 66 16.99 15.30 -14.12
C VAL A 66 17.92 16.52 -14.15
N SER A 67 17.40 17.73 -13.95
CA SER A 67 18.22 18.95 -13.91
C SER A 67 19.26 18.92 -12.77
N LYS A 68 18.92 18.36 -11.60
CA LYS A 68 19.87 18.19 -10.49
C LYS A 68 20.99 17.21 -10.84
N LEU A 69 20.64 16.10 -11.49
CA LEU A 69 21.60 15.10 -11.96
C LEU A 69 22.56 15.66 -13.02
N VAL A 70 22.07 16.52 -13.92
CA VAL A 70 22.89 17.15 -14.96
C VAL A 70 23.80 18.24 -14.39
N THR A 71 23.31 19.07 -13.48
CA THR A 71 24.12 20.14 -12.86
C THR A 71 25.22 19.63 -11.93
N GLU A 72 25.05 18.46 -11.32
CA GLU A 72 26.13 17.81 -10.54
C GLU A 72 27.31 17.35 -11.41
N LEU A 73 27.07 17.06 -12.71
CA LEU A 73 28.09 16.60 -13.65
C LEU A 73 29.10 17.69 -14.05
N GLU A 74 28.64 18.94 -14.15
CA GLU A 74 29.45 20.06 -14.67
C GLU A 74 30.49 20.56 -13.65
N LYS A 75 30.36 20.21 -12.37
CA LYS A 75 31.29 20.65 -11.31
C LYS A 75 32.61 19.87 -11.25
N GLY A 76 32.86 18.95 -12.19
CA GLY A 76 34.09 18.13 -12.24
C GLY A 76 35.40 18.86 -12.59
N GLY A 77 35.39 20.19 -12.75
CA GLY A 77 36.56 20.99 -13.18
C GLY A 77 37.70 21.15 -12.16
N ASP A 78 37.57 20.62 -10.95
CA ASP A 78 38.43 20.95 -9.80
C ASP A 78 39.68 20.04 -9.66
N GLU A 79 39.99 19.20 -10.64
CA GLU A 79 41.15 18.29 -10.56
C GLU A 79 42.47 18.98 -10.89
N LYS A 80 42.46 19.80 -11.94
CA LYS A 80 43.65 20.56 -12.36
C LYS A 80 44.03 21.62 -11.33
N SER A 81 43.07 22.11 -10.54
CA SER A 81 43.30 23.06 -9.45
C SER A 81 43.97 22.38 -8.26
N ILE A 82 43.49 21.23 -7.78
CA ILE A 82 44.08 20.54 -6.60
C ILE A 82 45.57 20.25 -6.81
N ASP A 83 45.96 19.76 -7.98
CA ASP A 83 47.36 19.49 -8.30
C ASP A 83 48.21 20.76 -8.37
N GLN A 84 47.64 21.85 -8.89
CA GLN A 84 48.31 23.17 -8.93
C GLN A 84 48.51 23.73 -7.52
N TRP A 85 47.50 23.63 -6.65
CA TRP A 85 47.58 24.05 -5.26
C TRP A 85 48.61 23.21 -4.49
N CYS A 86 48.62 21.88 -4.66
CA CYS A 86 49.60 21.01 -4.01
C CYS A 86 51.03 21.37 -4.46
N LYS A 87 51.25 21.59 -5.77
CA LYS A 87 52.57 22.03 -6.28
C LYS A 87 52.99 23.39 -5.72
N ALA A 88 52.06 24.34 -5.59
CA ALA A 88 52.35 25.63 -4.98
C ALA A 88 52.68 25.50 -3.49
N ILE A 89 51.98 24.65 -2.75
CA ILE A 89 52.26 24.41 -1.33
C ILE A 89 53.64 23.77 -1.14
N VAL A 90 54.02 22.81 -2.00
CA VAL A 90 55.37 22.22 -1.99
C VAL A 90 56.43 23.29 -2.23
N SER A 91 56.24 24.19 -3.21
CA SER A 91 57.21 25.24 -3.50
C SER A 91 57.34 26.24 -2.35
N PHE A 92 56.22 26.65 -1.73
CA PHE A 92 56.22 27.54 -0.56
C PHE A 92 56.89 26.90 0.66
N ARG A 93 56.54 25.64 1.01
CA ARG A 93 57.18 24.92 2.14
C ARG A 93 58.67 24.72 1.90
N THR A 94 59.06 24.37 0.68
CA THR A 94 60.48 24.21 0.30
C THR A 94 61.22 25.54 0.47
N GLY A 95 60.67 26.64 -0.03
CA GLY A 95 61.26 27.97 0.11
C GLY A 95 61.37 28.43 1.57
N GLU A 96 60.34 28.16 2.38
CA GLU A 96 60.33 28.48 3.81
C GLU A 96 61.42 27.72 4.57
N ILE A 97 61.52 26.39 4.36
CA ILE A 97 62.52 25.57 5.06
C ILE A 97 63.93 25.96 4.62
N LYS A 98 64.17 26.18 3.32
CA LYS A 98 65.47 26.67 2.82
C LYS A 98 65.86 28.00 3.45
N ALA A 99 64.94 28.97 3.48
CA ALA A 99 65.20 30.27 4.10
C ALA A 99 65.50 30.16 5.61
N ARG A 100 64.83 29.24 6.32
CA ARG A 100 65.13 28.96 7.74
C ARG A 100 66.50 28.32 7.93
N VAL A 101 66.89 27.37 7.07
CA VAL A 101 68.23 26.75 7.08
C VAL A 101 69.31 27.79 6.81
N ASP A 102 69.14 28.61 5.76
CA ASP A 102 70.05 29.70 5.42
C ASP A 102 70.19 30.71 6.57
N ALA A 103 69.07 31.07 7.23
CA ALA A 103 69.10 31.98 8.37
C ALA A 103 69.88 31.40 9.56
N VAL A 104 69.69 30.10 9.88
CA VAL A 104 70.45 29.43 10.95
C VAL A 104 71.94 29.34 10.59
N TYR A 105 72.26 29.01 9.34
CA TYR A 105 73.63 28.98 8.84
C TYR A 105 74.31 30.35 8.97
N LEU A 106 73.68 31.41 8.48
CA LEU A 106 74.22 32.78 8.58
C LEU A 106 74.36 33.26 10.03
N ASN A 107 73.38 32.97 10.89
CA ASN A 107 73.44 33.32 12.30
C ASN A 107 74.59 32.59 13.03
N SER A 108 74.82 31.31 12.70
CA SER A 108 75.93 30.54 13.27
C SER A 108 77.31 31.06 12.84
N LEU A 109 77.43 31.58 11.61
CA LEU A 109 78.64 32.23 11.12
C LEU A 109 78.93 33.55 11.85
N SER A 110 77.90 34.36 12.12
CA SER A 110 78.06 35.60 12.89
C SER A 110 78.44 35.35 14.35
N ASP A 111 77.84 34.34 14.99
CA ASP A 111 78.17 33.97 16.38
C ASP A 111 79.61 33.44 16.50
N SER A 112 80.08 32.68 15.50
CA SER A 112 81.45 32.16 15.46
C SER A 112 82.51 33.23 15.21
N GLN A 113 82.18 34.36 14.57
CA GLN A 113 83.11 35.49 14.41
C GLN A 113 83.26 36.31 15.69
N SER A 114 82.27 36.29 16.58
CA SER A 114 82.31 37.01 17.86
C SER A 114 83.16 36.30 18.93
N ASN A 115 83.26 34.97 18.84
CA ASN A 115 83.94 34.11 19.82
C ASN A 115 85.31 33.62 19.32
N GLY A 116 86.30 34.52 19.26
CA GLY A 116 87.72 34.16 19.35
C GLY A 116 88.36 33.50 18.11
N ARG A 117 89.38 34.18 17.58
CA ARG A 117 90.27 33.75 16.49
C ARG A 117 90.87 32.36 16.75
N SER A 118 90.37 31.34 16.04
CA SER A 118 90.93 29.99 16.04
C SER A 118 92.19 29.91 15.17
N ASP A 119 93.23 29.28 15.70
CA ASP A 119 94.59 29.18 15.14
C ASP A 119 94.72 28.11 14.04
N THR A 120 93.69 27.97 13.19
CA THR A 120 93.63 26.98 12.10
C THR A 120 94.14 27.57 10.79
N SER A 121 94.89 26.80 9.99
CA SER A 121 95.43 27.28 8.71
C SER A 121 94.32 27.65 7.71
N ASP A 122 94.56 28.69 6.91
CA ASP A 122 93.59 29.25 5.96
C ASP A 122 93.11 28.22 4.91
N GLU A 123 93.99 27.30 4.51
CA GLU A 123 93.68 26.21 3.58
C GLU A 123 92.69 25.19 4.18
N GLU A 124 92.83 24.83 5.46
CA GLU A 124 91.87 23.94 6.13
C GLU A 124 90.49 24.59 6.31
N LEU A 125 90.46 25.91 6.56
CA LEU A 125 89.21 26.67 6.65
C LEU A 125 88.49 26.77 5.31
N LYS A 126 89.22 26.95 4.19
CA LYS A 126 88.62 26.93 2.85
C LYS A 126 88.06 25.55 2.50
N GLY A 127 88.78 24.48 2.81
CA GLY A 127 88.30 23.11 2.61
C GLY A 127 87.02 22.81 3.38
N ARG A 128 86.95 23.21 4.66
CA ARG A 128 85.75 23.06 5.48
C ARG A 128 84.56 23.88 4.97
N LYS A 129 84.78 25.12 4.50
CA LYS A 129 83.72 25.94 3.90
C LYS A 129 83.16 25.32 2.62
N ALA A 130 84.02 24.79 1.75
CA ALA A 130 83.59 24.13 0.53
C ALA A 130 82.80 22.84 0.80
N ALA A 131 83.25 22.03 1.78
CA ALA A 131 82.53 20.83 2.20
C ALA A 131 81.15 21.17 2.79
N LEU A 132 81.08 22.18 3.67
CA LEU A 132 79.83 22.62 4.29
C LEU A 132 78.84 23.20 3.27
N GLN A 133 79.33 23.91 2.25
CA GLN A 133 78.49 24.41 1.16
C GLN A 133 77.92 23.26 0.31
N ALA A 134 78.71 22.21 0.05
CA ALA A 134 78.24 21.02 -0.65
C ALA A 134 77.17 20.27 0.16
N GLU A 135 77.37 20.10 1.48
CA GLU A 135 76.36 19.53 2.38
C GLU A 135 75.07 20.38 2.41
N MET A 136 75.18 21.71 2.33
CA MET A 136 74.03 22.61 2.30
C MET A 136 73.24 22.49 0.99
N GLU A 137 73.91 22.32 -0.15
CA GLU A 137 73.26 22.05 -1.44
C GLU A 137 72.57 20.68 -1.46
N GLU A 138 73.19 19.66 -0.87
CA GLU A 138 72.60 18.33 -0.68
C GLU A 138 71.34 18.41 0.19
N LEU A 139 71.42 19.07 1.34
CA LEU A 139 70.28 19.30 2.24
C LEU A 139 69.15 20.05 1.53
N HIS A 140 69.47 21.08 0.74
CA HIS A 140 68.49 21.83 -0.06
C HIS A 140 67.78 20.97 -1.12
N SER A 141 68.44 19.94 -1.64
CA SER A 141 67.82 18.98 -2.56
C SER A 141 66.90 18.01 -1.82
N GLU A 142 67.30 17.55 -0.64
CA GLU A 142 66.51 16.62 0.19
C GLU A 142 65.25 17.30 0.74
N ILE A 143 65.34 18.56 1.18
CA ILE A 143 64.20 19.36 1.65
C ILE A 143 63.05 19.39 0.63
N ALA A 144 63.36 19.51 -0.66
CA ALA A 144 62.34 19.52 -1.71
C ALA A 144 61.60 18.18 -1.78
N SER A 145 62.35 17.07 -1.73
CA SER A 145 61.77 15.71 -1.75
C SER A 145 60.91 15.41 -0.52
N VAL A 146 61.35 15.85 0.67
CA VAL A 146 60.62 15.67 1.92
C VAL A 146 59.36 16.54 1.93
N ALA A 147 59.45 17.80 1.48
CA ALA A 147 58.29 18.68 1.38
C ALA A 147 57.23 18.12 0.41
N GLU A 148 57.64 17.54 -0.72
CA GLU A 148 56.75 16.84 -1.64
C GLU A 148 56.07 15.64 -0.98
N MET A 149 56.84 14.76 -0.32
CA MET A 149 56.30 13.58 0.36
C MET A 149 55.28 13.96 1.46
N VAL A 150 55.55 15.01 2.23
CA VAL A 150 54.63 15.47 3.29
C VAL A 150 53.34 16.01 2.68
N VAL A 151 53.41 16.86 1.66
CA VAL A 151 52.20 17.39 0.99
C VAL A 151 51.42 16.28 0.30
N GLU A 152 52.10 15.32 -0.29
CA GLU A 152 51.49 14.13 -0.90
C GLU A 152 50.64 13.37 0.12
N HIS A 153 51.19 13.11 1.30
CA HIS A 153 50.53 12.34 2.35
C HIS A 153 49.46 13.13 3.11
N GLU A 154 49.74 14.37 3.50
CA GLU A 154 48.85 15.18 4.35
C GLU A 154 47.70 15.84 3.59
N LEU A 155 47.90 16.13 2.30
CA LEU A 155 46.94 16.93 1.53
C LEU A 155 46.46 16.20 0.28
N ARG A 156 47.37 15.80 -0.62
CA ARG A 156 46.95 15.24 -1.92
C ARG A 156 46.16 13.95 -1.77
N LYS A 157 46.69 12.96 -1.03
CA LYS A 157 46.01 11.68 -0.78
C LYS A 157 44.61 11.86 -0.17
N PRO A 158 44.43 12.55 0.97
CA PRO A 158 43.10 12.69 1.56
C PRO A 158 42.13 13.49 0.67
N MET A 159 42.60 14.50 -0.06
CA MET A 159 41.76 15.22 -1.02
C MET A 159 41.28 14.33 -2.16
N ASN A 160 42.16 13.51 -2.72
CA ASN A 160 41.81 12.54 -3.76
C ASN A 160 40.86 11.45 -3.25
N GLU A 161 41.11 10.91 -2.05
CA GLU A 161 40.21 9.92 -1.44
C GLU A 161 38.81 10.48 -1.18
N MET A 162 38.70 11.72 -0.66
CA MET A 162 37.41 12.38 -0.48
C MET A 162 36.70 12.62 -1.81
N LYS A 163 37.43 13.05 -2.85
CA LYS A 163 36.89 13.21 -4.20
C LYS A 163 36.34 11.88 -4.72
N GLU A 164 37.12 10.81 -4.67
CA GLU A 164 36.68 9.49 -5.13
C GLU A 164 35.45 8.99 -4.35
N ARG A 165 35.38 9.21 -3.04
CA ARG A 165 34.19 8.87 -2.24
C ARG A 165 32.98 9.66 -2.73
N LYS A 166 33.12 10.96 -2.91
CA LYS A 166 32.05 11.82 -3.43
C LYS A 166 31.62 11.40 -4.84
N ASP A 167 32.55 11.06 -5.72
CA ASP A 167 32.26 10.59 -7.07
C ASP A 167 31.50 9.24 -7.04
N ARG A 168 31.88 8.33 -6.14
CA ARG A 168 31.14 7.08 -5.88
C ARG A 168 29.73 7.35 -5.37
N GLU A 169 29.57 8.29 -4.44
CA GLU A 169 28.25 8.68 -3.90
C GLU A 169 27.36 9.31 -4.98
N VAL A 170 27.90 10.22 -5.80
CA VAL A 170 27.18 10.86 -6.91
C VAL A 170 26.77 9.82 -7.97
N THR A 171 27.68 8.91 -8.34
CA THR A 171 27.37 7.84 -9.30
C THR A 171 26.34 6.84 -8.74
N GLN A 172 26.41 6.50 -7.46
CA GLN A 172 25.43 5.64 -6.79
C GLN A 172 24.05 6.32 -6.69
N ALA A 173 24.02 7.59 -6.26
CA ALA A 173 22.79 8.38 -6.20
C ALA A 173 22.16 8.50 -7.58
N ARG A 174 22.97 8.75 -8.63
CA ARG A 174 22.52 8.74 -10.02
C ARG A 174 21.94 7.40 -10.44
N GLY A 175 22.60 6.29 -10.12
CA GLY A 175 22.09 4.96 -10.39
C GLY A 175 20.74 4.71 -9.72
N ALA A 176 20.61 5.09 -8.45
CA ALA A 176 19.37 4.97 -7.69
C ALA A 176 18.24 5.84 -8.30
N TRP A 177 18.53 7.08 -8.66
CA TRP A 177 17.57 7.98 -9.31
C TRP A 177 17.14 7.45 -10.68
N LEU A 178 18.07 7.03 -11.53
CA LEU A 178 17.73 6.45 -12.84
C LEU A 178 16.89 5.18 -12.67
N ASN A 179 17.23 4.32 -11.70
CA ASN A 179 16.45 3.13 -11.39
C ASN A 179 15.05 3.49 -10.89
N TYR A 180 14.91 4.52 -10.05
CA TYR A 180 13.61 5.04 -9.62
C TYR A 180 12.79 5.51 -10.83
N ILE A 181 13.38 6.26 -11.76
CA ILE A 181 12.68 6.73 -12.96
C ILE A 181 12.22 5.55 -13.82
N LEU A 182 13.11 4.58 -14.09
CA LEU A 182 12.80 3.40 -14.89
C LEU A 182 11.70 2.55 -14.26
N THR A 183 11.81 2.25 -12.96
CA THR A 183 10.81 1.44 -12.24
C THR A 183 9.47 2.16 -12.17
N THR A 184 9.45 3.48 -12.01
CA THR A 184 8.22 4.26 -12.02
C THR A 184 7.57 4.25 -13.41
N LEU A 185 8.34 4.42 -14.50
CA LEU A 185 7.81 4.36 -15.86
C LEU A 185 7.30 2.95 -16.22
N ASP A 186 8.01 1.90 -15.83
CA ASP A 186 7.58 0.51 -16.01
C ASP A 186 6.26 0.24 -15.25
N TYR A 187 6.15 0.73 -14.01
CA TYR A 187 4.92 0.63 -13.24
C TYR A 187 3.74 1.36 -13.90
N MET A 188 3.96 2.59 -14.38
CA MET A 188 2.96 3.34 -15.14
C MET A 188 2.53 2.57 -16.39
N GLY A 189 3.47 1.98 -17.13
CA GLY A 189 3.22 1.17 -18.32
C GLY A 189 2.37 -0.07 -18.04
N LYS A 190 2.78 -0.90 -17.07
CA LYS A 190 2.01 -2.09 -16.65
C LYS A 190 0.59 -1.76 -16.21
N ARG A 191 0.42 -0.64 -15.53
CA ARG A 191 -0.90 -0.17 -15.12
C ARG A 191 -1.73 0.28 -16.32
N LEU A 192 -1.15 1.00 -17.28
CA LEU A 192 -1.85 1.34 -18.53
C LEU A 192 -2.29 0.08 -19.29
N ASP A 193 -1.46 -0.96 -19.37
CA ASP A 193 -1.84 -2.24 -19.98
C ASP A 193 -3.02 -2.90 -19.24
N THR A 194 -3.01 -2.87 -17.92
CA THR A 194 -4.12 -3.39 -17.08
C THR A 194 -5.43 -2.62 -17.32
N ILE A 195 -5.33 -1.30 -17.48
CA ILE A 195 -6.48 -0.45 -17.78
C ILE A 195 -7.01 -0.73 -19.19
N THR A 196 -6.11 -0.89 -20.16
CA THR A 196 -6.48 -1.18 -21.55
C THR A 196 -7.18 -2.53 -21.67
N THR A 197 -6.66 -3.57 -21.00
CA THR A 197 -7.31 -4.90 -20.97
C THR A 197 -8.68 -4.84 -20.29
N SER A 198 -8.79 -4.21 -19.13
CA SER A 198 -10.08 -4.02 -18.45
C SER A 198 -11.09 -3.23 -19.30
N THR A 199 -10.62 -2.22 -20.03
CA THR A 199 -11.49 -1.43 -20.91
C THR A 199 -11.96 -2.25 -22.11
N GLN A 200 -11.10 -3.09 -22.68
CA GLN A 200 -11.46 -4.03 -23.75
C GLN A 200 -12.50 -5.05 -23.28
N ASP A 201 -12.37 -5.59 -22.07
CA ASP A 201 -13.34 -6.52 -21.49
C ASP A 201 -14.71 -5.86 -21.28
N VAL A 202 -14.72 -4.63 -20.75
CA VAL A 202 -15.96 -3.85 -20.56
C VAL A 202 -16.62 -3.49 -21.88
N ASP A 203 -15.84 -3.17 -22.92
CA ASP A 203 -16.38 -2.91 -24.26
C ASP A 203 -16.92 -4.19 -24.90
N GLY A 204 -16.19 -5.31 -24.81
CA GLY A 204 -16.66 -6.62 -25.26
C GLY A 204 -17.95 -7.06 -24.56
N PHE A 205 -18.05 -6.84 -23.26
CA PHE A 205 -19.28 -7.10 -22.49
C PHE A 205 -20.44 -6.20 -22.94
N GLN A 206 -20.18 -4.92 -23.22
CA GLN A 206 -21.20 -4.01 -23.76
C GLN A 206 -21.67 -4.42 -25.16
N GLN A 207 -20.75 -4.83 -26.04
CA GLN A 207 -21.10 -5.35 -27.35
C GLN A 207 -21.94 -6.63 -27.25
N ALA A 208 -21.59 -7.54 -26.34
CA ALA A 208 -22.37 -8.74 -26.07
C ALA A 208 -23.77 -8.40 -25.53
N LEU A 209 -23.86 -7.49 -24.56
CA LEU A 209 -25.15 -6.99 -24.04
C LEU A 209 -25.99 -6.34 -25.13
N ALA A 210 -25.40 -5.52 -25.99
CA ALA A 210 -26.08 -4.90 -27.13
C ALA A 210 -26.62 -5.98 -28.08
N HIS A 211 -25.81 -6.97 -28.44
CA HIS A 211 -26.23 -8.11 -29.26
C HIS A 211 -27.38 -8.91 -28.64
N VAL A 212 -27.30 -9.21 -27.34
CA VAL A 212 -28.37 -9.93 -26.62
C VAL A 212 -29.64 -9.08 -26.55
N SER A 213 -29.51 -7.77 -26.32
CA SER A 213 -30.64 -6.84 -26.28
C SER A 213 -31.34 -6.72 -27.64
N ASP A 214 -30.58 -6.69 -28.74
CA ASP A 214 -31.09 -6.64 -30.11
C ASP A 214 -31.72 -7.98 -30.53
N ALA A 215 -31.12 -9.10 -30.14
CA ALA A 215 -31.72 -10.42 -30.34
C ALA A 215 -33.01 -10.60 -29.53
N ALA A 216 -33.06 -10.04 -28.32
CA ALA A 216 -34.24 -10.08 -27.45
C ALA A 216 -35.37 -9.18 -27.97
N SER A 217 -35.06 -7.98 -28.48
CA SER A 217 -36.05 -7.07 -29.08
C SER A 217 -36.66 -7.67 -30.35
N LYS A 218 -35.88 -8.40 -31.17
CA LYS A 218 -36.38 -9.11 -32.35
C LYS A 218 -37.28 -10.32 -32.04
N ARG A 219 -37.13 -10.93 -30.86
CA ARG A 219 -37.90 -12.14 -30.46
C ARG A 219 -39.11 -11.84 -29.57
N LEU A 220 -39.20 -10.65 -28.97
CA LEU A 220 -40.42 -10.20 -28.31
C LEU A 220 -41.35 -9.55 -29.34
N PRO A 221 -42.58 -10.04 -29.56
CA PRO A 221 -43.55 -9.30 -30.35
C PRO A 221 -43.80 -7.95 -29.68
N GLU A 222 -43.76 -6.89 -30.50
CA GLU A 222 -43.97 -5.51 -30.10
C GLU A 222 -45.43 -5.34 -29.64
N ALA A 223 -45.70 -5.67 -28.39
CA ALA A 223 -46.99 -5.43 -27.76
C ALA A 223 -47.17 -3.92 -27.59
N HIS A 224 -47.67 -3.28 -28.65
CA HIS A 224 -48.26 -1.96 -28.63
C HIS A 224 -49.48 -1.98 -27.68
N ALA A 225 -49.23 -1.84 -26.39
CA ALA A 225 -50.25 -1.50 -25.42
C ALA A 225 -50.08 -0.02 -25.09
N ILE A 226 -50.99 0.79 -25.63
CA ILE A 226 -51.15 2.21 -25.36
C ILE A 226 -51.09 2.44 -23.85
N ARG A 227 -50.06 3.19 -23.45
CA ARG A 227 -49.77 3.69 -22.11
C ARG A 227 -50.93 4.56 -21.60
N PRO A 228 -51.68 4.17 -20.56
CA PRO A 228 -52.41 5.12 -19.74
C PRO A 228 -51.45 5.57 -18.62
N THR A 229 -50.94 6.79 -18.72
CA THR A 229 -50.26 7.47 -17.60
C THR A 229 -51.23 7.65 -16.44
N PRO A 230 -51.00 7.04 -15.26
CA PRO A 230 -51.68 7.47 -14.05
C PRO A 230 -50.98 8.73 -13.47
N PRO A 231 -51.74 9.68 -12.91
CA PRO A 231 -51.20 10.93 -12.39
C PRO A 231 -50.29 10.69 -11.19
N ARG A 232 -49.08 11.22 -11.31
CA ARG A 232 -48.01 11.27 -10.31
C ARG A 232 -48.50 12.02 -9.06
N ARG A 233 -49.06 11.32 -8.07
CA ARG A 233 -49.13 11.85 -6.70
C ARG A 233 -47.72 11.82 -6.12
N ARG A 234 -47.06 12.98 -6.15
CA ARG A 234 -45.88 13.27 -5.33
C ARG A 234 -46.33 13.23 -3.88
N THR A 235 -46.13 12.12 -3.18
CA THR A 235 -45.94 12.17 -1.74
C THR A 235 -44.53 12.65 -1.51
N THR A 236 -44.39 13.95 -1.26
CA THR A 236 -43.21 14.54 -0.66
C THR A 236 -43.00 13.88 0.69
N SER A 237 -42.13 12.88 0.75
CA SER A 237 -41.53 12.45 2.00
C SER A 237 -40.60 13.57 2.44
N GLU A 238 -41.10 14.42 3.33
CA GLU A 238 -40.28 15.29 4.15
C GLU A 238 -39.19 14.44 4.82
N PRO A 239 -37.90 14.83 4.75
CA PRO A 239 -36.92 14.25 5.63
C PRO A 239 -37.28 14.73 7.04
N LEU A 240 -37.68 13.81 7.91
CA LEU A 240 -37.68 14.00 9.36
C LEU A 240 -36.23 14.26 9.79
N SER A 241 -35.82 15.50 9.61
CA SER A 241 -34.66 16.09 10.23
C SER A 241 -34.99 16.20 11.71
N ALA A 242 -34.63 15.16 12.46
CA ALA A 242 -34.63 15.17 13.91
C ALA A 242 -33.54 16.13 14.40
N PHE A 243 -33.78 17.44 14.24
CA PHE A 243 -33.09 18.46 15.00
C PHE A 243 -33.60 18.38 16.43
N THR A 244 -32.85 17.69 17.30
CA THR A 244 -32.93 17.94 18.73
C THR A 244 -32.57 19.41 18.97
N PRO A 245 -33.38 20.18 19.72
CA PRO A 245 -33.07 21.58 20.00
C PRO A 245 -31.77 21.65 20.82
N MET A 246 -30.80 22.41 20.31
CA MET A 246 -29.60 22.81 21.07
C MET A 246 -30.06 23.57 22.31
N VAL A 247 -30.16 22.86 23.43
CA VAL A 247 -30.12 23.46 24.75
C VAL A 247 -28.73 24.07 24.89
N LYS A 248 -28.66 25.40 24.92
CA LYS A 248 -27.45 26.14 25.29
C LYS A 248 -27.13 25.86 26.76
N LEU A 249 -26.58 24.69 27.05
CA LEU A 249 -25.89 24.42 28.30
C LEU A 249 -24.52 25.07 28.16
N LYS A 250 -24.29 26.13 28.93
CA LYS A 250 -22.94 26.65 29.18
C LYS A 250 -22.07 25.47 29.63
N PRO A 251 -20.96 25.15 28.97
CA PRO A 251 -20.05 24.15 29.52
C PRO A 251 -19.42 24.71 30.79
N SER A 252 -19.46 23.91 31.86
CA SER A 252 -18.49 24.02 32.96
C SER A 252 -17.08 23.94 32.38
N LYS A 253 -16.17 24.71 32.98
CA LYS A 253 -14.74 24.87 32.61
C LYS A 253 -14.22 23.80 31.62
N THR A 254 -14.11 24.18 30.35
CA THR A 254 -13.38 23.38 29.36
C THR A 254 -11.89 23.44 29.66
N LEU A 255 -11.21 22.30 29.60
CA LEU A 255 -9.76 22.25 29.51
C LEU A 255 -9.30 23.09 28.31
N ASP A 256 -8.28 23.93 28.51
CA ASP A 256 -7.72 24.79 27.46
C ASP A 256 -6.87 23.92 26.50
N LEU A 257 -7.55 23.22 25.58
CA LEU A 257 -6.91 22.41 24.55
C LEU A 257 -6.62 23.25 23.30
N PRO A 258 -5.51 23.01 22.59
CA PRO A 258 -5.24 23.64 21.31
C PRO A 258 -6.40 23.45 20.32
N VAL A 259 -6.75 24.50 19.56
CA VAL A 259 -7.88 24.51 18.61
C VAL A 259 -7.84 23.34 17.63
N ALA A 260 -6.64 22.98 17.14
CA ALA A 260 -6.46 21.84 16.24
C ALA A 260 -6.87 20.49 16.87
N LEU A 261 -6.66 20.33 18.18
CA LEU A 261 -7.03 19.12 18.91
C LEU A 261 -8.53 19.09 19.20
N GLN A 262 -9.14 20.24 19.47
CA GLN A 262 -10.60 20.35 19.62
C GLN A 262 -11.32 20.00 18.32
N ASP A 263 -10.83 20.50 17.18
CA ASP A 263 -11.38 20.17 15.86
C ASP A 263 -11.19 18.67 15.53
N ALA A 264 -10.03 18.10 15.83
CA ALA A 264 -9.78 16.67 15.64
C ALA A 264 -10.73 15.79 16.47
N LEU A 265 -10.96 16.13 17.74
CA LEU A 265 -11.89 15.42 18.62
C LEU A 265 -13.34 15.57 18.16
N ARG A 266 -13.71 16.74 17.62
CA ARG A 266 -15.04 16.99 17.04
C ARG A 266 -15.25 16.19 15.75
N HIS A 267 -14.25 16.14 14.87
CA HIS A 267 -14.26 15.29 13.68
C HIS A 267 -14.33 13.80 14.05
N ALA A 268 -13.65 13.42 15.12
CA ALA A 268 -13.75 12.11 15.70
C ALA A 268 -15.03 11.88 16.50
N GLY A 269 -15.95 12.84 16.64
CA GLY A 269 -17.22 12.68 17.37
C GLY A 269 -17.08 12.37 18.87
N ILE A 270 -15.95 12.74 19.49
CA ILE A 270 -15.66 12.47 20.91
C ILE A 270 -15.97 13.73 21.73
N PRO A 271 -16.78 13.63 22.80
CA PRO A 271 -17.08 14.78 23.65
C PRO A 271 -15.84 15.18 24.47
N PHE A 272 -15.40 16.42 24.33
CA PHE A 272 -14.23 16.98 25.02
C PHE A 272 -14.57 17.90 26.20
N ASN A 273 -15.84 17.91 26.64
CA ASN A 273 -16.33 18.67 27.80
C ASN A 273 -15.99 17.95 29.11
N GLN A 274 -14.71 17.71 29.39
CA GLN A 274 -14.26 16.91 30.52
C GLN A 274 -13.41 17.76 31.47
N ASP A 275 -13.54 17.51 32.77
CA ASP A 275 -12.93 18.33 33.82
C ASP A 275 -11.43 18.04 34.03
N SER A 276 -10.91 16.88 33.56
CA SER A 276 -9.49 16.51 33.64
C SER A 276 -8.98 15.80 32.37
N ILE A 277 -7.65 15.87 32.16
CA ILE A 277 -6.99 15.23 31.02
C ILE A 277 -7.06 13.70 31.15
N GLU A 278 -7.01 13.15 32.37
CA GLU A 278 -7.15 11.69 32.57
C GLU A 278 -8.53 11.19 32.14
N ALA A 279 -9.60 11.93 32.47
CA ALA A 279 -10.95 11.59 32.01
C ALA A 279 -11.04 11.57 30.47
N LEU A 280 -10.42 12.56 29.81
CA LEU A 280 -10.41 12.64 28.34
C LEU A 280 -9.66 11.46 27.74
N GLN A 281 -8.55 11.06 28.35
CA GLN A 281 -7.79 9.89 27.95
C GLN A 281 -8.61 8.60 28.10
N ASP A 282 -9.31 8.41 29.21
CA ASP A 282 -10.18 7.25 29.43
C ASP A 282 -11.32 7.19 28.41
N SER A 283 -11.94 8.34 28.11
CA SER A 283 -12.97 8.44 27.08
C SER A 283 -12.43 8.12 25.68
N LEU A 284 -11.20 8.51 25.37
CA LEU A 284 -10.54 8.18 24.10
C LEU A 284 -10.26 6.69 23.98
N ILE A 285 -9.73 6.07 25.05
CA ILE A 285 -9.47 4.63 25.10
C ILE A 285 -10.78 3.84 24.94
N HIS A 286 -11.86 4.27 25.61
CA HIS A 286 -13.15 3.62 25.49
C HIS A 286 -13.75 3.77 24.09
N ALA A 287 -13.70 4.97 23.50
CA ALA A 287 -14.17 5.22 22.13
C ALA A 287 -13.36 4.44 21.08
N GLN A 288 -12.05 4.27 21.30
CA GLN A 288 -11.21 3.43 20.44
C GLN A 288 -11.63 1.96 20.53
N ALA A 289 -11.75 1.41 21.73
CA ALA A 289 -12.16 0.01 21.94
C ALA A 289 -13.56 -0.28 21.36
N GLU A 290 -14.52 0.65 21.53
CA GLU A 290 -15.86 0.54 20.96
C GLU A 290 -15.82 0.53 19.42
N ARG A 291 -15.02 1.40 18.81
CA ARG A 291 -14.87 1.46 17.35
C ARG A 291 -14.20 0.24 16.77
N GLU A 292 -13.14 -0.26 17.41
CA GLU A 292 -12.48 -1.49 17.00
C GLU A 292 -13.43 -2.69 17.13
N GLY A 293 -14.27 -2.71 18.18
CA GLY A 293 -15.35 -3.68 18.34
C GLY A 293 -16.36 -3.62 17.18
N LYS A 294 -16.93 -2.44 16.91
CA LYS A 294 -17.88 -2.23 15.81
C LYS A 294 -17.28 -2.56 14.45
N LEU A 295 -16.01 -2.23 14.21
CA LEU A 295 -15.31 -2.55 12.98
C LEU A 295 -15.22 -4.06 12.79
N ARG A 296 -14.81 -4.80 13.84
CA ARG A 296 -14.78 -6.27 13.82
C ARG A 296 -16.16 -6.88 13.57
N GLU A 297 -17.20 -6.36 14.21
CA GLU A 297 -18.58 -6.80 13.99
C GLU A 297 -19.05 -6.52 12.56
N HIS A 298 -18.74 -5.34 12.00
CA HIS A 298 -19.05 -5.02 10.62
C HIS A 298 -18.31 -5.95 9.65
N TYR A 299 -17.03 -6.25 9.88
CA TYR A 299 -16.28 -7.19 9.06
C TYR A 299 -16.87 -8.60 9.13
N ALA A 300 -17.18 -9.10 10.32
CA ALA A 300 -17.78 -10.41 10.51
C ALA A 300 -19.15 -10.49 9.82
N SER A 301 -20.04 -9.52 10.09
CA SER A 301 -21.38 -9.46 9.51
C SER A 301 -21.34 -9.33 7.98
N THR A 302 -20.47 -8.49 7.44
CA THR A 302 -20.32 -8.33 5.98
C THR A 302 -19.76 -9.61 5.36
N SER A 303 -18.71 -10.18 5.95
CA SER A 303 -18.11 -11.43 5.47
C SER A 303 -19.15 -12.56 5.44
N THR A 304 -19.84 -12.82 6.54
CA THR A 304 -20.89 -13.85 6.61
C THR A 304 -22.01 -13.57 5.61
N SER A 305 -22.52 -12.34 5.55
CA SER A 305 -23.58 -11.98 4.60
C SER A 305 -23.16 -12.16 3.13
N THR A 306 -21.90 -11.87 2.80
CA THR A 306 -21.36 -12.08 1.45
C THR A 306 -21.18 -13.56 1.14
N HIS A 307 -20.69 -14.37 2.09
CA HIS A 307 -20.57 -15.81 1.93
C HIS A 307 -21.93 -16.48 1.77
N ASP A 308 -22.94 -16.09 2.55
CA ASP A 308 -24.29 -16.64 2.47
C ASP A 308 -24.93 -16.34 1.11
N LYS A 309 -24.83 -15.08 0.64
CA LYS A 309 -25.35 -14.69 -0.68
C LYS A 309 -24.63 -15.40 -1.82
N LEU A 310 -23.32 -15.61 -1.69
CA LEU A 310 -22.53 -16.34 -2.70
C LEU A 310 -22.91 -17.82 -2.72
N ALA A 311 -23.05 -18.45 -1.55
CA ALA A 311 -23.47 -19.83 -1.41
C ALA A 311 -24.89 -20.05 -1.95
N GLU A 312 -25.83 -19.15 -1.66
CA GLU A 312 -27.20 -19.20 -2.20
C GLU A 312 -27.19 -19.10 -3.74
N ARG A 313 -26.44 -18.15 -4.29
CA ARG A 313 -26.33 -17.98 -5.75
C ARG A 313 -25.67 -19.17 -6.42
N SER A 314 -24.59 -19.72 -5.83
CA SER A 314 -23.90 -20.90 -6.35
C SER A 314 -24.80 -22.12 -6.30
N SER A 315 -25.45 -22.38 -5.16
CA SER A 315 -26.35 -23.52 -5.00
C SER A 315 -27.53 -23.44 -5.97
N LYS A 316 -28.07 -22.23 -6.21
CA LYS A 316 -29.12 -22.03 -7.20
C LYS A 316 -28.61 -22.25 -8.62
N ALA A 317 -27.43 -21.73 -8.96
CA ALA A 317 -26.82 -21.94 -10.28
C ALA A 317 -26.54 -23.43 -10.54
N ASP A 318 -26.06 -24.16 -9.54
CA ASP A 318 -25.85 -25.62 -9.63
C ASP A 318 -27.17 -26.38 -9.80
N ALA A 319 -28.22 -25.99 -9.08
CA ALA A 319 -29.55 -26.57 -9.24
C ALA A 319 -30.11 -26.31 -10.65
N ASP A 320 -30.00 -25.07 -11.14
CA ASP A 320 -30.45 -24.68 -12.48
C ASP A 320 -29.63 -25.41 -13.56
N LEU A 321 -28.32 -25.56 -13.39
CA LEU A 321 -27.45 -26.33 -14.28
C LEU A 321 -27.88 -27.79 -14.34
N ARG A 322 -28.13 -28.43 -13.18
CA ARG A 322 -28.63 -29.81 -13.14
C ARG A 322 -29.96 -29.94 -13.88
N VAL A 323 -30.90 -29.02 -13.69
CA VAL A 323 -32.18 -29.02 -14.41
C VAL A 323 -31.98 -28.91 -15.92
N ILE A 324 -31.07 -28.04 -16.38
CA ILE A 324 -30.75 -27.88 -17.81
C ILE A 324 -30.10 -29.15 -18.37
N VAL A 325 -29.12 -29.71 -17.67
CA VAL A 325 -28.42 -30.94 -18.06
C VAL A 325 -29.39 -32.12 -18.09
N ASP A 326 -30.22 -32.28 -17.07
CA ASP A 326 -31.24 -33.33 -17.00
C ASP A 326 -32.24 -33.21 -18.16
N ALA A 327 -32.66 -31.99 -18.51
CA ALA A 327 -33.55 -31.74 -19.64
C ALA A 327 -32.87 -32.03 -20.99
N LEU A 328 -31.60 -31.66 -21.14
CA LEU A 328 -30.82 -31.86 -22.37
C LEU A 328 -30.55 -33.34 -22.64
N PHE A 329 -30.21 -34.10 -21.59
CA PHE A 329 -29.88 -35.52 -21.70
C PHE A 329 -31.08 -36.46 -21.49
N LYS A 330 -32.29 -35.91 -21.22
CA LYS A 330 -33.55 -36.66 -21.01
C LYS A 330 -33.87 -37.69 -22.09
N HIS A 331 -33.46 -37.43 -23.33
CA HIS A 331 -33.75 -38.27 -24.50
C HIS A 331 -32.52 -39.04 -25.02
N THR A 332 -31.40 -38.99 -24.30
CA THR A 332 -30.16 -39.65 -24.68
C THR A 332 -29.90 -40.89 -23.83
N PRO A 333 -29.28 -41.95 -24.37
CA PRO A 333 -28.92 -43.15 -23.60
C PRO A 333 -27.86 -42.89 -22.51
N PHE A 334 -27.34 -41.66 -22.43
CA PHE A 334 -26.34 -41.20 -21.45
C PHE A 334 -26.95 -40.37 -20.31
N GLN A 335 -28.29 -40.40 -20.15
CA GLN A 335 -29.01 -39.65 -19.11
C GLN A 335 -28.45 -39.86 -17.70
N GLN A 336 -27.87 -41.04 -17.43
CA GLN A 336 -27.21 -41.38 -16.18
C GLN A 336 -25.90 -42.12 -16.45
N VAL A 337 -24.90 -41.44 -16.98
CA VAL A 337 -23.52 -41.99 -16.94
C VAL A 337 -23.03 -41.92 -15.49
N HIS A 338 -23.27 -42.98 -14.74
CA HIS A 338 -22.58 -43.22 -13.48
C HIS A 338 -21.13 -43.57 -13.83
N LEU A 339 -20.23 -42.58 -13.76
CA LEU A 339 -18.79 -42.79 -13.95
C LEU A 339 -18.15 -43.54 -12.78
N THR A 340 -18.92 -43.76 -11.71
CA THR A 340 -18.56 -44.53 -10.53
C THR A 340 -19.02 -45.98 -10.67
N ASP A 341 -18.15 -46.92 -10.32
CA ASP A 341 -18.54 -48.33 -10.19
C ASP A 341 -19.65 -48.44 -9.13
N ALA A 342 -20.81 -48.99 -9.50
CA ALA A 342 -21.96 -49.14 -8.62
C ALA A 342 -21.62 -49.93 -7.33
N ARG A 343 -20.56 -50.74 -7.35
CA ARG A 343 -20.01 -51.39 -6.16
C ARG A 343 -19.32 -50.39 -5.23
N LEU A 344 -18.52 -49.47 -5.76
CA LEU A 344 -17.86 -48.43 -4.98
C LEU A 344 -18.89 -47.48 -4.36
N ASP A 345 -19.92 -47.08 -5.11
CA ASP A 345 -20.97 -46.20 -4.58
C ASP A 345 -21.77 -46.85 -3.45
N ARG A 346 -22.02 -48.16 -3.53
CA ARG A 346 -22.62 -48.91 -2.40
C ARG A 346 -21.69 -48.94 -1.20
N GLN A 347 -20.41 -49.26 -1.41
CA GLN A 347 -19.44 -49.27 -0.31
C GLN A 347 -19.28 -47.90 0.34
N LEU A 348 -19.33 -46.82 -0.45
CA LEU A 348 -19.21 -45.45 0.03
C LEU A 348 -20.45 -45.04 0.83
N ARG A 349 -21.66 -45.43 0.38
CA ARG A 349 -22.90 -45.25 1.14
C ARG A 349 -22.94 -46.08 2.42
N ASP A 350 -22.44 -47.31 2.38
CA ASP A 350 -22.35 -48.17 3.57
C ASP A 350 -21.37 -47.57 4.59
N LEU A 351 -20.23 -47.04 4.13
CA LEU A 351 -19.26 -46.31 4.95
C LEU A 351 -19.84 -45.01 5.52
N GLU A 352 -20.58 -44.25 4.72
CA GLU A 352 -21.22 -43.00 5.15
C GLU A 352 -22.26 -43.29 6.23
N ALA A 353 -23.09 -44.33 6.05
CA ALA A 353 -24.04 -44.79 7.05
C ALA A 353 -23.34 -45.32 8.33
N GLU A 354 -22.20 -46.01 8.19
CA GLU A 354 -21.40 -46.46 9.31
C GLU A 354 -20.79 -45.28 10.08
N VAL A 355 -20.28 -44.27 9.37
CA VAL A 355 -19.73 -43.05 9.96
C VAL A 355 -20.82 -42.25 10.67
N GLU A 356 -22.00 -42.06 10.07
CA GLU A 356 -23.13 -41.41 10.72
C GLU A 356 -23.55 -42.15 11.99
N LYS A 357 -23.63 -43.48 11.92
CA LYS A 357 -23.93 -44.31 13.09
C LYS A 357 -22.88 -44.15 14.17
N LYS A 358 -21.59 -44.18 13.82
CA LYS A 358 -20.48 -43.98 14.75
C LYS A 358 -20.47 -42.58 15.36
N ASN A 359 -20.84 -41.58 14.57
CA ASN A 359 -20.94 -40.20 15.04
C ASN A 359 -22.14 -40.04 15.98
N HIS A 360 -23.26 -40.73 15.72
CA HIS A 360 -24.38 -40.82 16.66
C HIS A 360 -24.01 -41.55 17.95
N GLU A 361 -23.30 -42.69 17.85
CA GLU A 361 -22.75 -43.41 19.01
C GLU A 361 -21.79 -42.52 19.82
N LEU A 362 -20.98 -41.69 19.16
CA LEU A 362 -20.07 -40.74 19.79
C LEU A 362 -20.81 -39.57 20.43
N LEU A 363 -21.82 -39.00 19.78
CA LEU A 363 -22.72 -37.99 20.34
C LEU A 363 -23.51 -38.53 21.53
N GLU A 364 -23.92 -39.80 21.50
CA GLU A 364 -24.55 -40.46 22.65
C GLU A 364 -23.55 -40.74 23.78
N ALA A 365 -22.30 -41.09 23.46
CA ALA A 365 -21.24 -41.27 24.45
C ALA A 365 -20.79 -39.95 25.08
N GLU A 366 -20.71 -38.87 24.29
CA GLU A 366 -20.45 -37.51 24.76
C GLU A 366 -21.65 -36.93 25.50
N GLY A 367 -22.89 -37.23 25.08
CA GLY A 367 -24.12 -36.89 25.81
C GLY A 367 -24.23 -37.66 27.14
N ASN A 368 -23.68 -38.87 27.19
CA ASN A 368 -23.45 -39.65 28.40
C ASN A 368 -22.16 -39.24 29.13
N VAL A 369 -21.89 -37.93 29.24
CA VAL A 369 -21.04 -37.43 30.34
C VAL A 369 -21.68 -37.92 31.64
N LEU A 370 -21.06 -38.96 32.21
CA LEU A 370 -21.24 -39.56 33.53
C LEU A 370 -22.20 -38.74 34.42
N SER A 371 -23.50 -39.01 34.28
CA SER A 371 -24.48 -38.44 35.19
C SER A 371 -24.09 -38.88 36.60
N LEU A 372 -23.97 -37.94 37.54
CA LEU A 372 -23.77 -38.22 38.97
C LEU A 372 -24.85 -39.15 39.57
N SER A 373 -25.92 -39.42 38.82
CA SER A 373 -26.97 -40.37 39.15
C SER A 373 -26.65 -41.83 38.80
N ASP A 374 -25.61 -42.12 37.99
CA ASP A 374 -25.25 -43.49 37.60
C ASP A 374 -24.75 -44.30 38.82
N PRO A 375 -25.33 -45.49 39.10
CA PRO A 375 -24.93 -46.35 40.21
C PRO A 375 -23.42 -46.64 40.28
N LYS A 376 -22.75 -46.74 39.13
CA LYS A 376 -21.30 -47.03 39.06
C LYS A 376 -20.46 -45.82 39.47
N VAL A 377 -20.88 -44.62 39.08
CA VAL A 377 -20.23 -43.35 39.47
C VAL A 377 -20.43 -43.08 40.97
N ARG A 378 -21.64 -43.33 41.50
CA ARG A 378 -21.88 -43.25 42.95
C ARG A 378 -21.06 -44.24 43.77
N ALA A 379 -20.91 -45.47 43.29
CA ALA A 379 -20.06 -46.47 43.94
C ALA A 379 -18.58 -46.06 43.92
N PHE A 380 -18.11 -45.46 42.83
CA PHE A 380 -16.75 -44.96 42.70
C PHE A 380 -16.48 -43.75 43.61
N VAL A 381 -17.36 -42.74 43.60
CA VAL A 381 -17.26 -41.55 44.48
C VAL A 381 -17.36 -41.95 45.96
N LYS A 382 -18.19 -42.93 46.32
CA LYS A 382 -18.25 -43.44 47.71
C LYS A 382 -16.98 -44.18 48.14
N LYS A 383 -16.24 -44.77 47.18
CA LYS A 383 -15.04 -45.57 47.46
C LYS A 383 -13.75 -44.73 47.45
N TYR A 384 -13.69 -43.66 46.66
CA TYR A 384 -12.47 -42.86 46.45
C TYR A 384 -12.65 -41.36 46.69
N GLY A 385 -13.86 -40.86 46.95
CA GLY A 385 -14.13 -39.48 47.31
C GLY A 385 -13.88 -39.24 48.80
N LYS A 386 -12.64 -38.93 49.15
CA LYS A 386 -12.26 -38.26 50.40
C LYS A 386 -11.50 -36.99 50.05
#